data_AF-A0A2V7X0T1-F1
#
_entry.id   AF-A0A2V7X0T1-F1
#
_cell.length_a   1.000
_cell.length_b   1.000
_cell.length_c   1.000
_cell.angle_alpha   90.00
_cell.angle_beta   90.00
_cell.angle_gamma   90.00
#
_symmetry.space_group_name_H-M   'P 1'
#
loop_
_entity.id
_entity.type
_entity.pdbx_description
1 polymer ?
#
loop_
_entity_poly.entity_id
_entity_poly.type
_entity_poly.pdbx_seq_one_letter_code
_entity_poly.pdbx_strand_id
1 'polypeptide(L)'
;MAIQTNNLRRLLHTVEALSELGPALTAEREFSETSRLMLSAVMEAAGAREGVLFLFSDKPDMLSSASALGFALMPDPAFIPLLPKHVHALVAARGPVVLNSSTYSIFLSSNGNVAPELFKCLAPLKAGGRLAGVIALGRRPGDSLYEDNELDALELLCSYVALAVQNHALTQTIAQRVSENLKLMASLHGFYDNALEAFATAIDVKHVNIHGHSLRVGRYAASIGDAMGMESSEVAALRSAGYLHDIGKVAVDRRLFGKPGALDPEEFREMADHTTVGHEIVSTVQFPWPRIPETVRWHHERADGSGYPDRLMQEEVPLPVRIVGVADSFDAMTSTRPYRAPLSVGSALSDLVRLAPEKFDPNVVQALLIQVRRDVVGSSRSPLLDSMTVNIAAADIDHLAATLQYKVSRGKAYLTP
;
A
#
# COMPACT_ATOMS: atom_id res chain seq x y z
N MET A 1 4.00 24.42 61.41
CA MET A 1 3.36 23.10 61.20
C MET A 1 2.26 23.14 60.15
N ALA A 2 1.20 23.96 60.27
CA ALA A 2 0.07 23.98 59.31
C ALA A 2 0.46 24.22 57.84
N ILE A 3 1.47 25.06 57.55
CA ILE A 3 1.95 25.33 56.18
C ILE A 3 2.67 24.12 55.58
N GLN A 4 3.42 23.36 56.39
CA GLN A 4 4.12 22.14 55.95
C GLN A 4 3.15 20.99 55.65
N THR A 5 2.08 20.84 56.46
CA THR A 5 1.03 19.85 56.21
C THR A 5 0.22 20.15 54.95
N ASN A 6 0.02 21.43 54.63
CA ASN A 6 -0.69 21.85 53.41
C ASN A 6 0.14 21.57 52.14
N ASN A 7 1.46 21.83 52.19
CA ASN A 7 2.38 21.49 51.09
C ASN A 7 2.49 19.98 50.85
N LEU A 8 2.52 19.16 51.91
CA LEU A 8 2.59 17.71 51.76
C LEU A 8 1.31 17.13 51.13
N ARG A 9 0.13 17.63 51.52
CA ARG A 9 -1.14 17.24 50.87
C ARG A 9 -1.18 17.62 49.39
N ARG A 10 -0.71 18.81 49.02
CA ARG A 10 -0.61 19.24 47.62
C ARG A 10 0.29 18.32 46.81
N LEU A 11 1.50 18.05 47.30
CA LEU A 11 2.43 17.11 46.65
C LEU A 11 1.83 15.72 46.48
N LEU A 12 1.11 15.22 47.51
CA LEU A 12 0.44 13.92 47.43
C LEU A 12 -0.62 13.90 46.32
N HIS A 13 -1.49 14.90 46.26
CA HIS A 13 -2.52 15.00 45.22
C HIS A 13 -1.93 15.15 43.81
N THR A 14 -0.83 15.90 43.64
CA THR A 14 -0.13 15.98 42.35
C THR A 14 0.44 14.63 41.94
N VAL A 15 1.02 13.87 42.88
CA VAL A 15 1.57 12.53 42.61
C VAL A 15 0.46 11.51 42.31
N GLU A 16 -0.66 11.56 43.02
CA GLU A 16 -1.85 10.73 42.75
C GLU A 16 -2.39 11.01 41.33
N ALA A 17 -2.58 12.29 40.99
CA ALA A 17 -3.02 12.69 39.65
C ALA A 17 -2.04 12.21 38.56
N LEU A 18 -0.72 12.32 38.77
CA LEU A 18 0.28 11.78 37.83
C LEU A 18 0.20 10.26 37.69
N SER A 19 -0.06 9.54 38.78
CA SER A 19 -0.22 8.08 38.77
C SER A 19 -1.47 7.65 37.99
N GLU A 20 -2.55 8.43 38.04
CA GLU A 20 -3.78 8.16 37.28
C GLU A 20 -3.63 8.52 35.79
N LEU A 21 -2.87 9.57 35.49
CA LEU A 21 -2.59 10.00 34.12
C LEU A 21 -1.54 9.13 33.41
N GLY A 22 -0.68 8.44 34.16
CA GLY A 22 0.30 7.42 33.72
C GLY A 22 -0.26 6.47 32.65
N PRO A 23 -1.19 5.58 33.04
CA PRO A 23 -1.79 4.59 32.14
C PRO A 23 -2.60 5.21 30.99
N ALA A 24 -3.18 6.39 31.20
CA ALA A 24 -4.00 7.08 30.19
C ALA A 24 -3.18 7.58 28.99
N LEU A 25 -1.85 7.78 29.14
CA LEU A 25 -0.96 8.08 28.02
C LEU A 25 -0.61 6.87 27.16
N THR A 26 -0.63 5.68 27.75
CA THR A 26 -0.15 4.45 27.10
C THR A 26 -1.27 3.54 26.62
N ALA A 27 -2.49 3.75 27.10
CA ALA A 27 -3.65 2.96 26.71
C ALA A 27 -4.18 3.40 25.33
N GLU A 28 -4.51 2.44 24.47
CA GLU A 28 -5.36 2.67 23.31
C GLU A 28 -6.79 2.98 23.77
N ARG A 29 -7.07 4.25 24.06
CA ARG A 29 -8.40 4.80 24.30
C ARG A 29 -8.71 5.88 23.28
N GLU A 30 -9.99 6.14 23.03
CA GLU A 30 -10.37 7.32 22.27
C GLU A 30 -9.88 8.58 22.99
N PHE A 31 -9.27 9.49 22.24
CA PHE A 31 -8.71 10.73 22.80
C PHE A 31 -9.76 11.62 23.47
N SER A 32 -11.02 11.50 23.07
CA SER A 32 -12.18 12.12 23.74
C SER A 32 -12.27 11.72 25.21
N GLU A 33 -12.08 10.44 25.54
CA GLU A 33 -12.09 9.95 26.93
C GLU A 33 -10.84 10.39 27.68
N THR A 34 -9.66 10.21 27.06
CA THR A 34 -8.38 10.59 27.66
C THR A 34 -8.32 12.10 27.95
N SER A 35 -8.84 12.94 27.06
CA SER A 35 -8.90 14.40 27.26
C SER A 35 -9.83 14.81 28.39
N ARG A 36 -10.98 14.13 28.58
CA ARG A 36 -11.85 14.35 29.75
C ARG A 36 -11.17 13.97 31.06
N LEU A 37 -10.49 12.82 31.10
CA LEU A 37 -9.77 12.38 32.30
C LEU A 37 -8.63 13.34 32.66
N MET A 38 -7.83 13.75 31.67
CA MET A 38 -6.78 14.76 31.84
C MET A 38 -7.33 16.07 32.39
N LEU A 39 -8.44 16.56 31.82
CA LEU A 39 -9.07 17.78 32.27
C LEU A 39 -9.61 17.66 33.70
N SER A 40 -10.26 16.54 34.04
CA SER A 40 -10.78 16.28 35.38
C SER A 40 -9.66 16.28 36.43
N ALA A 41 -8.54 15.60 36.16
CA ALA A 41 -7.40 15.55 37.08
C ALA A 41 -6.78 16.95 37.31
N VAL A 42 -6.66 17.75 36.24
CA VAL A 42 -6.16 19.13 36.36
C VAL A 42 -7.13 20.02 37.13
N MET A 43 -8.44 19.87 36.90
CA MET A 43 -9.47 20.61 37.64
C MET A 43 -9.46 20.27 39.13
N GLU A 44 -9.32 19.00 39.48
CA GLU A 44 -9.23 18.55 40.87
C GLU A 44 -8.00 19.12 41.56
N ALA A 45 -6.83 19.02 40.92
CA ALA A 45 -5.58 19.59 41.44
C ALA A 45 -5.65 21.12 41.61
N ALA A 46 -6.36 21.82 40.72
CA ALA A 46 -6.56 23.26 40.80
C ALA A 46 -7.68 23.68 41.78
N GLY A 47 -8.53 22.75 42.21
CA GLY A 47 -9.79 23.06 42.88
C GLY A 47 -10.74 23.89 42.00
N ALA A 48 -10.72 23.68 40.69
CA ALA A 48 -11.60 24.33 39.72
C ALA A 48 -12.92 23.57 39.58
N ARG A 49 -14.05 24.28 39.46
CA ARG A 49 -15.36 23.67 39.18
C ARG A 49 -15.67 23.55 37.70
N GLU A 50 -15.00 24.36 36.90
CA GLU A 50 -15.23 24.48 35.47
C GLU A 50 -13.88 24.45 34.76
N GLY A 51 -13.79 23.75 33.63
CA GLY A 51 -12.56 23.64 32.86
C GLY A 51 -12.81 23.28 31.41
N VAL A 52 -11.90 23.70 30.54
CA VAL A 52 -11.86 23.31 29.12
C VAL A 52 -10.43 22.97 28.75
N LEU A 53 -10.24 21.85 28.07
CA LEU A 53 -9.00 21.51 27.38
C LEU A 53 -9.14 21.92 25.92
N PHE A 54 -8.38 22.91 25.50
CA PHE A 54 -8.25 23.34 24.12
C PHE A 54 -7.00 22.74 23.46
N LEU A 55 -7.15 22.29 22.22
CA LEU A 55 -6.05 21.93 21.32
C LEU A 55 -5.72 23.13 20.43
N PHE A 56 -4.45 23.32 20.12
CA PHE A 56 -3.99 24.37 19.22
C PHE A 56 -3.75 23.83 17.80
N SER A 57 -4.29 24.52 16.80
CA SER A 57 -3.96 24.34 15.38
C SER A 57 -3.23 25.58 14.87
N ASP A 58 -2.24 25.41 13.99
CA ASP A 58 -1.45 26.49 13.39
C ASP A 58 -1.93 26.88 11.97
N LYS A 59 -2.96 26.22 11.45
CA LYS A 59 -3.52 26.44 10.11
C LYS A 59 -5.06 26.33 10.08
N PRO A 60 -5.80 27.39 10.45
CA PRO A 60 -5.33 28.66 10.99
C PRO A 60 -5.00 28.56 12.49
N ASP A 61 -4.29 29.58 13.03
CA ASP A 61 -4.04 29.75 14.46
C ASP A 61 -5.37 29.77 15.24
N MET A 62 -5.69 28.68 15.91
CA MET A 62 -7.00 28.49 16.55
C MET A 62 -6.92 27.51 17.71
N LEU A 63 -7.65 27.82 18.78
CA LEU A 63 -7.95 26.88 19.85
C LEU A 63 -9.29 26.21 19.59
N SER A 64 -9.36 24.88 19.70
CA SER A 64 -10.61 24.10 19.62
C SER A 64 -10.74 23.17 20.82
N SER A 65 -11.93 23.07 21.41
CA SER A 65 -12.14 22.26 22.61
C SER A 65 -12.04 20.78 22.30
N ALA A 66 -11.16 20.07 23.00
CA ALA A 66 -11.19 18.61 23.06
C ALA A 66 -12.18 18.12 24.13
N SER A 67 -12.33 18.87 25.22
CA SER A 67 -13.21 18.54 26.34
C SER A 67 -13.58 19.78 27.14
N ALA A 68 -14.79 19.81 27.67
CA ALA A 68 -15.27 20.85 28.58
C ALA A 68 -16.07 20.22 29.72
N LEU A 69 -15.86 20.68 30.95
CA LEU A 69 -16.51 20.19 32.16
C LEU A 69 -16.98 21.36 33.03
N GLY A 70 -18.14 21.20 33.68
CA GLY A 70 -18.69 22.14 34.67
C GLY A 70 -19.41 23.37 34.09
N PHE A 71 -19.06 23.82 32.89
CA PHE A 71 -19.74 24.95 32.24
C PHE A 71 -21.15 24.58 31.79
N ALA A 72 -22.15 25.35 32.22
CA ALA A 72 -23.56 25.08 31.92
C ALA A 72 -23.95 25.32 30.43
N LEU A 73 -23.26 26.24 29.75
CA LEU A 73 -23.57 26.68 28.39
C LEU A 73 -22.31 26.77 27.52
N MET A 74 -21.45 25.74 27.57
CA MET A 74 -20.29 25.68 26.69
C MET A 74 -20.69 25.19 25.30
N PRO A 75 -20.31 25.88 24.21
CA PRO A 75 -20.47 25.34 22.85
C PRO A 75 -19.67 24.05 22.65
N ASP A 76 -20.18 23.14 21.81
CA ASP A 76 -19.50 21.90 21.43
C ASP A 76 -19.46 21.74 19.89
N PRO A 77 -18.31 21.92 19.22
CA PRO A 77 -17.04 22.34 19.80
C PRO A 77 -17.00 23.86 20.08
N ALA A 78 -16.29 24.21 21.13
CA ALA A 78 -15.87 25.56 21.43
C ALA A 78 -14.59 25.91 20.67
N PHE A 79 -14.51 27.10 20.08
CA PHE A 79 -13.34 27.55 19.35
C PHE A 79 -13.03 29.03 19.55
N ILE A 80 -11.74 29.35 19.56
CA ILE A 80 -11.20 30.70 19.73
C ILE A 80 -10.08 30.91 18.70
N PRO A 81 -10.32 31.67 17.62
CA PRO A 81 -9.27 32.06 16.68
C PRO A 81 -8.23 32.92 17.39
N LEU A 82 -6.95 32.66 17.15
CA LEU A 82 -5.87 33.41 17.75
C LEU A 82 -5.21 34.34 16.73
N LEU A 83 -4.78 35.51 17.22
CA LEU A 83 -3.90 36.40 16.49
C LEU A 83 -2.45 36.06 16.84
N PRO A 84 -1.46 36.39 16.00
CA PRO A 84 -0.04 36.12 16.31
C PRO A 84 0.41 36.63 17.68
N LYS A 85 -0.14 37.77 18.14
CA LYS A 85 0.13 38.33 19.48
C LYS A 85 -0.35 37.42 20.61
N HIS A 86 -1.50 36.75 20.44
CA HIS A 86 -2.07 35.84 21.44
C HIS A 86 -1.21 34.57 21.53
N VAL A 87 -0.84 34.00 20.37
CA VAL A 87 0.04 32.83 20.30
C VAL A 87 1.37 33.14 20.96
N HIS A 88 1.98 34.29 20.66
CA HIS A 88 3.24 34.73 21.28
C HIS A 88 3.11 34.85 22.81
N ALA A 89 2.04 35.45 23.32
CA ALA A 89 1.80 35.58 24.76
C ALA A 89 1.65 34.22 25.44
N LEU A 90 0.91 33.29 24.84
CA LEU A 90 0.73 31.92 25.36
C LEU A 90 2.03 31.11 25.38
N VAL A 91 2.87 31.26 24.33
CA VAL A 91 4.18 30.59 24.27
C VAL A 91 5.17 31.19 25.27
N ALA A 92 5.15 32.51 25.47
CA ALA A 92 6.07 33.22 26.35
C ALA A 92 5.71 33.08 27.85
N ALA A 93 4.47 32.75 28.18
CA ALA A 93 4.04 32.50 29.55
C ALA A 93 4.85 31.36 30.17
N ARG A 94 5.34 31.54 31.40
CA ARG A 94 6.20 30.54 32.07
C ARG A 94 5.38 29.35 32.58
N GLY A 95 4.23 29.62 33.21
CA GLY A 95 3.29 28.61 33.69
C GLY A 95 1.84 29.09 33.55
N PRO A 96 0.92 28.59 34.39
CA PRO A 96 -0.44 29.07 34.44
C PRO A 96 -0.54 30.58 34.73
N VAL A 97 -1.52 31.24 34.13
CA VAL A 97 -1.72 32.69 34.18
C VAL A 97 -3.14 32.97 34.67
N VAL A 98 -3.26 33.72 35.76
CA VAL A 98 -4.54 34.20 36.26
C VAL A 98 -5.07 35.31 35.34
N LEU A 99 -6.34 35.19 34.97
CA LEU A 99 -7.02 36.17 34.13
C LEU A 99 -7.87 37.13 34.97
N ASN A 100 -7.89 38.38 34.55
CA ASN A 100 -8.77 39.44 35.02
C ASN A 100 -9.26 40.28 33.82
N SER A 101 -10.11 41.26 34.08
CA SER A 101 -10.73 42.10 33.06
C SER A 101 -9.75 42.89 32.17
N SER A 102 -8.48 43.05 32.57
CA SER A 102 -7.48 43.75 31.77
C SER A 102 -6.49 42.82 31.05
N THR A 103 -6.48 41.52 31.35
CA THR A 103 -5.44 40.59 30.87
C THR A 103 -5.93 39.57 29.85
N TYR A 104 -7.22 39.25 29.81
CA TYR A 104 -7.73 38.20 28.90
C TYR A 104 -7.46 38.51 27.41
N SER A 105 -7.52 39.78 27.01
CA SER A 105 -7.29 40.22 25.63
C SER A 105 -5.82 40.11 25.16
N ILE A 106 -4.90 39.83 26.09
CA ILE A 106 -3.50 39.53 25.79
C ILE A 106 -3.35 38.09 25.29
N PHE A 107 -4.12 37.16 25.87
CA PHE A 107 -3.97 35.72 25.65
C PHE A 107 -5.04 35.12 24.74
N LEU A 108 -6.24 35.69 24.71
CA LEU A 108 -7.38 35.17 23.97
C LEU A 108 -8.03 36.26 23.12
N SER A 109 -8.56 35.84 21.97
CA SER A 109 -9.40 36.67 21.12
C SER A 109 -10.85 36.61 21.57
N SER A 110 -11.59 37.71 21.39
CA SER A 110 -13.04 37.73 21.54
C SER A 110 -13.79 37.31 20.26
N ASN A 111 -13.07 36.99 19.17
CA ASN A 111 -13.66 36.63 17.87
C ASN A 111 -14.05 35.14 17.74
N GLY A 112 -14.14 34.41 18.86
CA GLY A 112 -14.57 33.00 18.89
C GLY A 112 -16.07 32.84 19.15
N ASN A 113 -16.52 31.59 19.34
CA ASN A 113 -17.88 31.30 19.80
C ASN A 113 -17.98 31.16 21.33
N VAL A 114 -16.90 31.47 22.05
CA VAL A 114 -16.79 31.43 23.51
C VAL A 114 -16.35 32.78 24.04
N ALA A 115 -17.01 33.26 25.09
CA ALA A 115 -16.62 34.46 25.82
C ALA A 115 -15.35 34.18 26.67
N PRO A 116 -14.19 34.81 26.38
CA PRO A 116 -12.97 34.61 27.16
C PRO A 116 -13.11 34.95 28.66
N GLU A 117 -14.09 35.78 29.02
CA GLU A 117 -14.37 36.24 30.39
C GLU A 117 -14.86 35.11 31.32
N LEU A 118 -15.30 33.98 30.73
CA LEU A 118 -15.65 32.77 31.46
C LEU A 118 -14.43 32.16 32.18
N PHE A 119 -13.24 32.39 31.66
CA PHE A 119 -12.01 31.82 32.19
C PHE A 119 -11.36 32.74 33.22
N LYS A 120 -10.86 32.13 34.30
CA LYS A 120 -10.19 32.79 35.42
C LYS A 120 -8.71 32.42 35.50
N CYS A 121 -8.32 31.31 34.89
CA CYS A 121 -6.92 30.90 34.77
C CYS A 121 -6.70 30.20 33.42
N LEU A 122 -5.57 30.47 32.77
CA LEU A 122 -5.12 29.75 31.58
C LEU A 122 -3.80 29.05 31.89
N ALA A 123 -3.72 27.77 31.60
CA ALA A 123 -2.48 27.01 31.63
C ALA A 123 -2.07 26.62 30.21
N PRO A 124 -1.09 27.31 29.60
CA PRO A 124 -0.58 26.96 28.29
C PRO A 124 0.08 25.58 28.32
N LEU A 125 -0.34 24.70 27.43
CA LEU A 125 0.23 23.37 27.26
C LEU A 125 1.36 23.46 26.24
N LYS A 126 2.60 23.36 26.72
CA LYS A 126 3.79 23.50 25.88
C LYS A 126 4.60 22.21 25.89
N ALA A 127 4.99 21.75 24.72
CA ALA A 127 5.87 20.60 24.57
C ALA A 127 6.96 20.92 23.54
N GLY A 128 8.23 20.73 23.92
CA GLY A 128 9.38 21.12 23.09
C GLY A 128 9.41 22.62 22.72
N GLY A 129 8.88 23.50 23.57
CA GLY A 129 8.81 24.95 23.34
C GLY A 129 7.72 25.41 22.35
N ARG A 130 6.87 24.49 21.87
CA ARG A 130 5.72 24.81 21.01
C ARG A 130 4.42 24.68 21.80
N LEU A 131 3.44 25.53 21.47
CA LEU A 131 2.09 25.44 22.03
C LEU A 131 1.37 24.23 21.42
N ALA A 132 0.97 23.29 22.27
CA ALA A 132 0.14 22.14 21.90
C ALA A 132 -1.36 22.41 22.17
N GLY A 133 -1.65 23.29 23.12
CA GLY A 133 -3.01 23.59 23.55
C GLY A 133 -3.03 24.51 24.76
N VAL A 134 -4.21 24.67 25.37
CA VAL A 134 -4.40 25.47 26.58
C VAL A 134 -5.46 24.79 27.45
N ILE A 135 -5.21 24.68 28.76
CA ILE A 135 -6.28 24.41 29.72
C ILE A 135 -6.82 25.75 30.22
N ALA A 136 -8.11 25.97 30.07
CA ALA A 136 -8.78 27.15 30.57
C ALA A 136 -9.69 26.77 31.74
N LEU A 137 -9.41 27.32 32.92
CA LEU A 137 -10.16 27.04 34.15
C LEU A 137 -11.12 28.18 34.46
N GLY A 138 -12.33 27.85 34.87
CA GLY A 138 -13.36 28.80 35.31
C GLY A 138 -13.34 29.01 36.82
N ARG A 139 -14.52 29.04 37.43
CA ARG A 139 -14.69 29.41 38.85
C ARG A 139 -14.22 28.33 39.82
N ARG A 140 -13.81 28.76 41.02
CA ARG A 140 -13.53 27.89 42.18
C ARG A 140 -14.70 27.91 43.17
N PRO A 141 -14.80 26.94 44.11
CA PRO A 141 -15.79 26.97 45.18
C PRO A 141 -15.74 28.30 45.96
N GLY A 142 -16.91 28.95 46.11
CA GLY A 142 -17.00 30.25 46.79
C GLY A 142 -16.41 31.43 46.01
N ASP A 143 -16.13 31.26 44.71
CA ASP A 143 -15.55 32.28 43.81
C ASP A 143 -14.16 32.78 44.27
N SER A 144 -13.40 31.88 44.92
CA SER A 144 -12.02 32.17 45.32
C SER A 144 -11.10 32.35 44.10
N LEU A 145 -10.07 33.19 44.27
CA LEU A 145 -9.06 33.42 43.26
C LEU A 145 -8.06 32.25 43.19
N TYR A 146 -7.35 32.13 42.07
CA TYR A 146 -6.19 31.25 41.96
C TYR A 146 -4.98 31.96 42.57
N GLU A 147 -4.32 31.33 43.56
CA GLU A 147 -3.10 31.88 44.17
C GLU A 147 -1.84 31.39 43.45
N ASP A 148 -0.81 32.23 43.32
CA ASP A 148 0.41 31.89 42.57
C ASP A 148 1.09 30.60 43.08
N ASN A 149 1.09 30.36 44.40
CA ASN A 149 1.67 29.16 45.02
C ASN A 149 0.92 27.85 44.70
N GLU A 150 -0.31 27.93 44.17
CA GLU A 150 -1.13 26.79 43.73
C GLU A 150 -0.83 26.43 42.27
N LEU A 151 -0.37 27.41 41.50
CA LEU A 151 -0.15 27.27 40.06
C LEU A 151 1.18 26.57 39.74
N ASP A 152 2.19 26.68 40.61
CA ASP A 152 3.48 25.98 40.42
C ASP A 152 3.32 24.45 40.37
N ALA A 153 2.42 23.89 41.19
CA ALA A 153 2.13 22.45 41.19
C ALA A 153 1.33 22.00 39.94
N LEU A 154 0.54 22.90 39.36
CA LEU A 154 -0.22 22.68 38.13
C LEU A 154 0.67 22.63 36.89
N GLU A 155 1.83 23.30 36.90
CA GLU A 155 2.75 23.33 35.77
C GLU A 155 3.23 21.93 35.37
N LEU A 156 3.50 21.06 36.36
CA LEU A 156 3.93 19.68 36.11
C LEU A 156 2.83 18.84 35.45
N LEU A 157 1.60 18.95 35.94
CA LEU A 157 0.44 18.27 35.35
C LEU A 157 0.17 18.78 33.94
N CYS A 158 0.23 20.10 33.73
CA CYS A 158 0.06 20.69 32.41
C CYS A 158 1.16 20.27 31.43
N SER A 159 2.40 20.10 31.90
CA SER A 159 3.49 19.57 31.07
C SER A 159 3.21 18.13 30.63
N TYR A 160 2.65 17.31 31.53
CA TYR A 160 2.25 15.95 31.22
C TYR A 160 1.09 15.90 30.21
N VAL A 161 0.05 16.73 30.41
CA VAL A 161 -1.06 16.86 29.45
C VAL A 161 -0.57 17.39 28.10
N ALA A 162 0.39 18.31 28.07
CA ALA A 162 0.98 18.82 26.83
C ALA A 162 1.65 17.70 26.02
N LEU A 163 2.42 16.83 26.69
CA LEU A 163 3.02 15.65 26.05
C LEU A 163 1.94 14.67 25.53
N ALA A 164 0.87 14.46 26.29
CA ALA A 164 -0.27 13.64 25.88
C ALA A 164 -0.90 14.12 24.57
N VAL A 165 -1.21 15.42 24.53
CA VAL A 165 -1.81 16.09 23.37
C VAL A 165 -0.87 16.01 22.18
N GLN A 166 0.43 16.27 22.39
CA GLN A 166 1.42 16.18 21.32
C GLN A 166 1.55 14.75 20.78
N ASN A 167 1.63 13.75 21.66
CA ASN A 167 1.71 12.34 21.27
C ASN A 167 0.48 11.93 20.46
N HIS A 168 -0.72 12.33 20.87
CA HIS A 168 -1.93 12.08 20.11
C HIS A 168 -1.89 12.69 18.70
N ALA A 169 -1.50 13.96 18.59
CA ALA A 169 -1.36 14.66 17.31
C ALA A 169 -0.31 13.99 16.40
N LEU A 170 0.81 13.52 16.96
CA LEU A 170 1.83 12.78 16.25
C LEU A 170 1.31 11.43 15.74
N THR A 171 0.61 10.66 16.58
CA THR A 171 0.01 9.38 16.20
C THR A 171 -1.00 9.56 15.07
N GLN A 172 -1.86 10.58 15.12
CA GLN A 172 -2.78 10.90 14.03
C GLN A 172 -2.04 11.26 12.74
N THR A 173 -1.00 12.09 12.84
CA THR A 173 -0.18 12.49 11.68
C THR A 173 0.51 11.28 11.03
N ILE A 174 1.05 10.36 11.84
CA ILE A 174 1.68 9.12 11.36
C ILE A 174 0.63 8.25 10.67
N ALA A 175 -0.52 8.02 11.30
CA ALA A 175 -1.60 7.22 10.72
C ALA A 175 -2.08 7.79 9.37
N GLN A 176 -2.24 9.11 9.28
CA GLN A 176 -2.58 9.79 8.04
C GLN A 176 -1.50 9.60 6.96
N ARG A 177 -0.22 9.84 7.30
CA ARG A 177 0.89 9.67 6.35
C ARG A 177 1.04 8.22 5.87
N VAL A 178 0.83 7.24 6.74
CA VAL A 178 0.81 5.83 6.35
C VAL A 178 -0.33 5.57 5.36
N SER A 179 -1.53 6.07 5.63
CA SER A 179 -2.67 5.95 4.70
C SER A 179 -2.41 6.60 3.35
N GLU A 180 -1.83 7.80 3.33
CA GLU A 180 -1.46 8.52 2.11
C GLU A 180 -0.39 7.77 1.31
N ASN A 181 0.65 7.27 1.99
CA ASN A 181 1.69 6.46 1.35
C ASN A 181 1.13 5.17 0.75
N LEU A 182 0.25 4.45 1.46
CA LEU A 182 -0.38 3.24 0.93
C LEU A 182 -1.22 3.53 -0.32
N LYS A 183 -1.98 4.63 -0.33
CA LYS A 183 -2.72 5.08 -1.52
C LYS A 183 -1.80 5.39 -2.68
N LEU A 184 -0.71 6.13 -2.44
CA LEU A 184 0.27 6.47 -3.46
C LEU A 184 0.93 5.21 -4.06
N MET A 185 1.31 4.25 -3.21
CA MET A 185 1.88 2.98 -3.66
C MET A 185 0.89 2.18 -4.51
N ALA A 186 -0.37 2.10 -4.11
CA ALA A 186 -1.41 1.44 -4.91
C ALA A 186 -1.62 2.13 -6.27
N SER A 187 -1.62 3.47 -6.30
CA SER A 187 -1.71 4.23 -7.55
C SER A 187 -0.49 4.03 -8.45
N LEU A 188 0.72 3.96 -7.88
CA LEU A 188 1.94 3.66 -8.65
C LEU A 188 1.89 2.26 -9.25
N HIS A 189 1.48 1.25 -8.49
CA HIS A 189 1.29 -0.11 -9.01
C HIS A 189 0.28 -0.14 -10.17
N GLY A 190 -0.88 0.50 -10.01
CA GLY A 190 -1.86 0.60 -11.10
C GLY A 190 -1.34 1.36 -12.33
N PHE A 191 -0.53 2.39 -12.13
CA PHE A 191 0.12 3.11 -13.25
C PHE A 191 1.11 2.20 -14.00
N TYR A 192 1.95 1.44 -13.29
CA TYR A 192 2.90 0.51 -13.91
C TYR A 192 2.18 -0.55 -14.74
N ASP A 193 1.15 -1.19 -14.19
CA ASP A 193 0.38 -2.21 -14.91
C ASP A 193 -0.23 -1.61 -16.20
N ASN A 194 -0.90 -0.45 -16.09
CA ASN A 194 -1.48 0.23 -17.26
C ASN A 194 -0.43 0.64 -18.30
N ALA A 195 0.75 1.09 -17.88
CA ALA A 195 1.83 1.47 -18.78
C ALA A 195 2.39 0.26 -19.54
N LEU A 196 2.61 -0.86 -18.85
CA LEU A 196 3.05 -2.10 -19.47
C LEU A 196 1.99 -2.65 -20.45
N GLU A 197 0.72 -2.57 -20.09
CA GLU A 197 -0.38 -2.96 -20.99
C GLU A 197 -0.46 -2.07 -22.23
N ALA A 198 -0.22 -0.76 -22.09
CA ALA A 198 -0.15 0.17 -23.20
C ALA A 198 1.02 -0.15 -24.14
N PHE A 199 2.21 -0.47 -23.60
CA PHE A 199 3.35 -0.90 -24.41
C PHE A 199 3.09 -2.22 -25.14
N ALA A 200 2.56 -3.23 -24.43
CA ALA A 200 2.15 -4.50 -25.01
C ALA A 200 1.17 -4.30 -26.19
N THR A 201 0.17 -3.44 -25.98
CA THR A 201 -0.82 -3.11 -27.01
C THR A 201 -0.18 -2.39 -28.20
N ALA A 202 0.75 -1.46 -27.97
CA ALA A 202 1.43 -0.73 -29.04
C ALA A 202 2.30 -1.65 -29.92
N ILE A 203 2.97 -2.64 -29.32
CA ILE A 203 3.74 -3.68 -30.03
C ILE A 203 2.79 -4.52 -30.89
N ASP A 204 1.69 -5.01 -30.30
CA ASP A 204 0.68 -5.84 -30.98
C ASP A 204 0.05 -5.10 -32.18
N VAL A 205 -0.19 -3.78 -32.09
CA VAL A 205 -0.74 -2.97 -33.21
C VAL A 205 0.18 -2.97 -34.45
N LYS A 206 1.50 -3.07 -34.27
CA LYS A 206 2.45 -3.20 -35.40
C LYS A 206 2.21 -4.50 -36.18
N HIS A 207 1.72 -5.54 -35.50
CA HIS A 207 1.30 -6.80 -36.11
C HIS A 207 -0.14 -6.71 -36.62
N VAL A 208 -0.30 -6.72 -37.95
CA VAL A 208 -1.59 -6.57 -38.64
C VAL A 208 -2.68 -7.56 -38.15
N ASN A 209 -2.32 -8.68 -37.51
CA ASN A 209 -3.24 -9.78 -37.22
C ASN A 209 -3.13 -10.38 -35.80
N ILE A 210 -2.48 -9.71 -34.84
CA ILE A 210 -2.24 -10.26 -33.50
C ILE A 210 -2.63 -9.23 -32.43
N HIS A 211 -3.93 -9.02 -32.21
CA HIS A 211 -4.41 -8.08 -31.19
C HIS A 211 -4.53 -8.76 -29.82
N GLY A 212 -3.93 -8.16 -28.79
CA GLY A 212 -4.04 -8.57 -27.40
C GLY A 212 -3.29 -9.86 -27.04
N HIS A 213 -2.38 -10.32 -27.90
CA HIS A 213 -1.55 -11.51 -27.66
C HIS A 213 -0.63 -11.31 -26.48
N SER A 214 0.14 -10.23 -26.47
CA SER A 214 1.09 -9.95 -25.39
C SER A 214 0.37 -9.91 -24.03
N LEU A 215 -0.84 -9.34 -24.00
CA LEU A 215 -1.70 -9.34 -22.81
C LEU A 215 -2.16 -10.75 -22.39
N ARG A 216 -2.61 -11.58 -23.35
CA ARG A 216 -3.00 -12.97 -23.05
C ARG A 216 -1.82 -13.80 -22.58
N VAL A 217 -0.65 -13.68 -23.21
CA VAL A 217 0.58 -14.36 -22.79
C VAL A 217 0.97 -13.99 -21.36
N GLY A 218 0.96 -12.69 -21.01
CA GLY A 218 1.23 -12.26 -19.64
C GLY A 218 0.22 -12.83 -18.62
N ARG A 219 -1.07 -12.88 -18.97
CA ARG A 219 -2.11 -13.48 -18.12
C ARG A 219 -1.90 -14.99 -17.95
N TYR A 220 -1.64 -15.71 -19.04
CA TYR A 220 -1.35 -17.15 -19.01
C TYR A 220 -0.11 -17.45 -18.16
N ALA A 221 0.98 -16.71 -18.36
CA ALA A 221 2.20 -16.86 -17.58
C ALA A 221 1.96 -16.62 -16.08
N ALA A 222 1.22 -15.57 -15.73
CA ALA A 222 0.88 -15.28 -14.34
C ALA A 222 0.06 -16.40 -13.68
N SER A 223 -0.97 -16.91 -14.36
CA SER A 223 -1.81 -17.97 -13.79
C SER A 223 -1.12 -19.33 -13.73
N ILE A 224 -0.21 -19.62 -14.67
CA ILE A 224 0.67 -20.78 -14.57
C ILE A 224 1.55 -20.65 -13.32
N GLY A 225 2.19 -19.50 -13.10
CA GLY A 225 3.01 -19.26 -11.90
C GLY A 225 2.22 -19.38 -10.60
N ASP A 226 0.99 -18.85 -10.56
CA ASP A 226 0.09 -18.98 -9.40
C ASP A 226 -0.31 -20.44 -9.14
N ALA A 227 -0.62 -21.21 -10.19
CA ALA A 227 -0.89 -22.64 -10.07
C ALA A 227 0.32 -23.46 -9.58
N MET A 228 1.54 -22.95 -9.81
CA MET A 228 2.79 -23.51 -9.28
C MET A 228 3.11 -23.05 -7.85
N GLY A 229 2.31 -22.17 -7.25
CA GLY A 229 2.51 -21.66 -5.89
C GLY A 229 3.62 -20.64 -5.75
N MET A 230 3.93 -19.89 -6.81
CA MET A 230 4.97 -18.84 -6.79
C MET A 230 4.53 -17.61 -5.97
N GLU A 231 5.50 -16.87 -5.46
CA GLU A 231 5.24 -15.64 -4.70
C GLU A 231 4.61 -14.56 -5.58
N SER A 232 3.82 -13.66 -4.97
CA SER A 232 3.09 -12.62 -5.72
C SER A 232 4.01 -11.72 -6.56
N SER A 233 5.23 -11.46 -6.09
CA SER A 233 6.24 -10.67 -6.81
C SER A 233 6.77 -11.41 -8.05
N GLU A 234 6.93 -12.73 -7.99
CA GLU A 234 7.37 -13.54 -9.12
C GLU A 234 6.24 -13.70 -10.16
N VAL A 235 4.99 -13.86 -9.70
CA VAL A 235 3.81 -13.87 -10.59
C VAL A 235 3.66 -12.54 -11.32
N ALA A 236 3.92 -11.41 -10.67
CA ALA A 236 3.95 -10.09 -11.31
C ALA A 236 5.11 -9.96 -12.31
N ALA A 237 6.27 -10.56 -12.02
CA ALA A 237 7.40 -10.66 -12.95
C ALA A 237 7.02 -11.40 -14.23
N LEU A 238 6.37 -12.57 -14.10
CA LEU A 238 5.90 -13.39 -15.22
C LEU A 238 4.91 -12.64 -16.12
N ARG A 239 3.95 -11.94 -15.50
CA ARG A 239 2.98 -11.12 -16.22
C ARG A 239 3.65 -10.04 -17.04
N SER A 240 4.55 -9.30 -16.39
CA SER A 240 5.29 -8.19 -17.00
C SER A 240 6.23 -8.66 -18.10
N ALA A 241 6.93 -9.78 -17.90
CA ALA A 241 7.75 -10.40 -18.92
C ALA A 241 6.92 -10.88 -20.10
N GLY A 242 5.74 -11.47 -19.87
CA GLY A 242 4.81 -11.84 -20.95
C GLY A 242 4.26 -10.64 -21.72
N TYR A 243 3.99 -9.51 -21.07
CA TYR A 243 3.59 -8.27 -21.74
C TYR A 243 4.70 -7.70 -22.64
N LEU A 244 5.97 -7.89 -22.24
CA LEU A 244 7.14 -7.31 -22.89
C LEU A 244 7.93 -8.28 -23.77
N HIS A 245 7.59 -9.57 -23.82
CA HIS A 245 8.41 -10.59 -24.47
C HIS A 245 8.74 -10.25 -25.93
N ASP A 246 7.79 -9.63 -26.62
CA ASP A 246 7.87 -9.24 -28.02
C ASP A 246 8.29 -7.78 -28.26
N ILE A 247 8.69 -7.03 -27.23
CA ILE A 247 9.02 -5.59 -27.37
C ILE A 247 10.10 -5.30 -28.40
N GLY A 248 11.04 -6.22 -28.61
CA GLY A 248 12.08 -6.06 -29.64
C GLY A 248 11.55 -6.11 -31.07
N LYS A 249 10.30 -6.55 -31.31
CA LYS A 249 9.68 -6.56 -32.64
C LYS A 249 9.47 -5.14 -33.20
N VAL A 250 9.69 -4.10 -32.39
CA VAL A 250 9.84 -2.71 -32.86
C VAL A 250 10.94 -2.56 -33.91
N ALA A 251 12.00 -3.36 -33.86
CA ALA A 251 13.12 -3.30 -34.81
C ALA A 251 12.93 -4.17 -36.07
N VAL A 252 11.98 -5.11 -36.06
CA VAL A 252 11.74 -6.04 -37.20
C VAL A 252 10.97 -5.33 -38.33
N ASP A 253 11.36 -5.58 -39.59
CA ASP A 253 10.68 -5.01 -40.75
C ASP A 253 9.24 -5.53 -40.85
N ARG A 254 8.29 -4.60 -41.08
CA ARG A 254 6.87 -4.89 -41.21
C ARG A 254 6.56 -5.91 -42.32
N ARG A 255 7.39 -6.00 -43.36
CA ARG A 255 7.21 -6.96 -44.47
C ARG A 255 7.22 -8.41 -43.99
N LEU A 256 7.92 -8.72 -42.90
CA LEU A 256 8.04 -10.08 -42.37
C LEU A 256 6.78 -10.54 -41.62
N PHE A 257 6.00 -9.62 -41.04
CA PHE A 257 4.81 -9.99 -40.24
C PHE A 257 3.63 -10.50 -41.06
N GLY A 258 3.60 -10.22 -42.37
CA GLY A 258 2.51 -10.57 -43.27
C GLY A 258 2.89 -11.50 -44.41
N LYS A 259 4.12 -12.06 -44.41
CA LYS A 259 4.61 -12.88 -45.52
C LYS A 259 3.78 -14.18 -45.64
N PRO A 260 3.16 -14.46 -46.80
CA PRO A 260 2.46 -15.71 -47.04
C PRO A 260 3.49 -16.81 -47.36
N GLY A 261 3.96 -17.53 -46.34
CA GLY A 261 4.89 -18.65 -46.48
C GLY A 261 5.91 -18.73 -45.35
N ALA A 262 6.85 -19.68 -45.46
CA ALA A 262 7.96 -19.79 -44.53
C ALA A 262 8.95 -18.64 -44.72
N LEU A 263 9.56 -18.19 -43.63
CA LEU A 263 10.71 -17.28 -43.65
C LEU A 263 11.93 -18.04 -44.17
N ASP A 264 12.75 -17.40 -44.99
CA ASP A 264 14.08 -17.91 -45.34
C ASP A 264 15.06 -17.76 -44.16
N PRO A 265 16.27 -18.34 -44.22
CA PRO A 265 17.22 -18.27 -43.09
C PRO A 265 17.70 -16.87 -42.71
N GLU A 266 17.62 -15.89 -43.61
CA GLU A 266 18.02 -14.51 -43.33
C GLU A 266 16.86 -13.74 -42.69
N GLU A 267 15.66 -13.89 -43.23
CA GLU A 267 14.43 -13.36 -42.66
C GLU A 267 14.13 -13.95 -41.27
N PHE A 268 14.42 -15.25 -41.06
CA PHE A 268 14.29 -15.86 -39.74
C PHE A 268 15.26 -15.26 -38.73
N ARG A 269 16.51 -14.97 -39.14
CA ARG A 269 17.48 -14.29 -38.26
C ARG A 269 16.99 -12.89 -37.90
N GLU A 270 16.55 -12.11 -38.87
CA GLU A 270 15.98 -10.77 -38.65
C GLU A 270 14.77 -10.82 -37.70
N MET A 271 13.90 -11.82 -37.86
CA MET A 271 12.79 -12.04 -36.93
C MET A 271 13.29 -12.44 -35.53
N ALA A 272 14.26 -13.34 -35.43
CA ALA A 272 14.78 -13.85 -34.16
C ALA A 272 15.51 -12.77 -33.33
N ASP A 273 16.10 -11.77 -33.99
CA ASP A 273 16.82 -10.66 -33.35
C ASP A 273 15.95 -9.86 -32.37
N HIS A 274 14.61 -9.91 -32.49
CA HIS A 274 13.69 -9.28 -31.53
C HIS A 274 13.94 -9.71 -30.08
N THR A 275 14.43 -10.93 -29.86
CA THR A 275 14.77 -11.41 -28.51
C THR A 275 15.93 -10.61 -27.91
N THR A 276 16.98 -10.37 -28.69
CA THR A 276 18.17 -9.63 -28.27
C THR A 276 17.90 -8.13 -28.16
N VAL A 277 17.22 -7.53 -29.14
CA VAL A 277 16.81 -6.13 -29.10
C VAL A 277 15.83 -5.89 -27.95
N GLY A 278 14.88 -6.81 -27.74
CA GLY A 278 13.94 -6.74 -26.63
C GLY A 278 14.65 -6.73 -25.28
N HIS A 279 15.63 -7.64 -25.10
CA HIS A 279 16.49 -7.66 -23.93
C HIS A 279 17.21 -6.33 -23.71
N GLU A 280 17.83 -5.75 -24.75
CA GLU A 280 18.52 -4.46 -24.65
C GLU A 280 17.57 -3.33 -24.20
N ILE A 281 16.38 -3.25 -24.78
CA ILE A 281 15.37 -2.24 -24.42
C ILE A 281 14.99 -2.37 -22.95
N VAL A 282 14.59 -3.56 -22.50
CA VAL A 282 14.09 -3.75 -21.13
C VAL A 282 15.22 -3.67 -20.10
N SER A 283 16.48 -3.96 -20.48
CA SER A 283 17.64 -3.83 -19.58
C SER A 283 17.95 -2.39 -19.18
N THR A 284 17.39 -1.40 -19.88
CA THR A 284 17.48 0.02 -19.49
C THR A 284 16.55 0.41 -18.34
N VAL A 285 15.60 -0.46 -17.98
CA VAL A 285 14.56 -0.19 -16.98
C VAL A 285 14.88 -0.96 -15.69
N GLN A 286 14.85 -0.25 -14.55
CA GLN A 286 14.93 -0.87 -13.24
C GLN A 286 13.54 -1.35 -12.81
N PHE A 287 13.22 -2.61 -13.16
CA PHE A 287 11.96 -3.21 -12.73
C PHE A 287 11.98 -3.54 -11.23
N PRO A 288 10.83 -3.42 -10.54
CA PRO A 288 10.69 -3.90 -9.17
C PRO A 288 10.64 -5.44 -9.08
N TRP A 289 10.59 -6.13 -10.22
CA TRP A 289 10.46 -7.58 -10.31
C TRP A 289 11.70 -8.23 -10.94
N PRO A 290 12.05 -9.46 -10.53
CA PRO A 290 13.27 -10.11 -10.97
C PRO A 290 13.16 -10.66 -12.41
N ARG A 291 14.30 -10.76 -13.09
CA ARG A 291 14.51 -11.60 -14.30
C ARG A 291 13.68 -11.27 -15.55
N ILE A 292 13.08 -10.07 -15.63
CA ILE A 292 12.34 -9.64 -16.82
C ILE A 292 13.25 -9.62 -18.07
N PRO A 293 14.45 -9.00 -18.05
CA PRO A 293 15.32 -8.98 -19.23
C PRO A 293 15.71 -10.36 -19.75
N GLU A 294 16.07 -11.27 -18.86
CA GLU A 294 16.43 -12.65 -19.19
C GLU A 294 15.24 -13.40 -19.77
N THR A 295 14.04 -13.17 -19.23
CA THR A 295 12.82 -13.80 -19.74
C THR A 295 12.49 -13.31 -21.15
N VAL A 296 12.61 -12.00 -21.40
CA VAL A 296 12.43 -11.41 -22.74
C VAL A 296 13.47 -11.95 -23.72
N ARG A 297 14.74 -12.09 -23.32
CA ARG A 297 15.79 -12.65 -24.19
C ARG A 297 15.52 -14.09 -24.59
N TRP A 298 15.10 -14.91 -23.65
CA TRP A 298 15.13 -16.37 -23.81
C TRP A 298 13.76 -17.00 -23.99
N HIS A 299 12.67 -16.24 -24.11
CA HIS A 299 11.31 -16.81 -24.19
C HIS A 299 11.09 -17.82 -25.36
N HIS A 300 11.97 -17.82 -26.37
CA HIS A 300 11.98 -18.80 -27.46
C HIS A 300 12.99 -19.96 -27.28
N GLU A 301 13.71 -20.01 -26.16
CA GLU A 301 14.54 -21.15 -25.77
C GLU A 301 13.67 -22.38 -25.47
N ARG A 302 14.20 -23.56 -25.80
CA ARG A 302 13.51 -24.85 -25.69
C ARG A 302 14.39 -25.85 -24.96
N ALA A 303 13.78 -26.76 -24.20
CA ALA A 303 14.53 -27.69 -23.35
C ALA A 303 15.48 -28.63 -24.12
N ASP A 304 15.18 -28.91 -25.39
CA ASP A 304 15.99 -29.74 -26.29
C ASP A 304 17.20 -29.00 -26.88
N GLY A 305 17.31 -27.68 -26.69
CA GLY A 305 18.31 -26.80 -27.31
C GLY A 305 17.97 -26.38 -28.73
N SER A 306 16.76 -26.68 -29.22
CA SER A 306 16.31 -26.25 -30.56
C SER A 306 15.84 -24.79 -30.60
N GLY A 307 15.91 -24.08 -29.47
CA GLY A 307 15.47 -22.70 -29.32
C GLY A 307 16.51 -21.67 -29.80
N TYR A 308 16.24 -20.41 -29.50
CA TYR A 308 17.10 -19.27 -29.81
C TYR A 308 16.86 -18.15 -28.78
N PRO A 309 17.76 -17.16 -28.64
CA PRO A 309 18.96 -16.88 -29.43
C PRO A 309 20.21 -17.70 -29.07
N ASP A 310 20.33 -18.19 -27.85
CA ASP A 310 21.57 -18.74 -27.28
C ASP A 310 21.60 -20.28 -27.25
N ARG A 311 20.47 -20.94 -27.57
CA ARG A 311 20.33 -22.41 -27.68
C ARG A 311 20.57 -23.13 -26.36
N LEU A 312 20.00 -22.58 -25.30
CA LEU A 312 20.11 -23.10 -23.94
C LEU A 312 19.51 -24.51 -23.83
N MET A 313 20.16 -25.39 -23.09
CA MET A 313 19.65 -26.73 -22.77
C MET A 313 18.85 -26.68 -21.47
N GLN A 314 17.87 -27.57 -21.33
CA GLN A 314 16.86 -27.59 -20.25
C GLN A 314 17.24 -27.00 -18.89
N GLU A 315 18.36 -27.39 -18.29
CA GLU A 315 18.79 -26.97 -16.95
C GLU A 315 19.31 -25.53 -16.91
N GLU A 316 19.74 -25.01 -18.06
CA GLU A 316 20.17 -23.63 -18.26
C GLU A 316 18.97 -22.69 -18.49
N VAL A 317 17.81 -23.22 -18.91
CA VAL A 317 16.61 -22.42 -19.17
C VAL A 317 15.92 -22.04 -17.85
N PRO A 318 15.88 -20.73 -17.51
CA PRO A 318 15.16 -20.24 -16.34
C PRO A 318 13.72 -20.72 -16.22
N LEU A 319 13.21 -20.91 -15.00
CA LEU A 319 11.78 -21.23 -14.82
C LEU A 319 10.84 -20.16 -15.43
N PRO A 320 11.07 -18.83 -15.25
CA PRO A 320 10.25 -17.82 -15.90
C PRO A 320 10.20 -17.93 -17.42
N VAL A 321 11.33 -18.28 -18.04
CA VAL A 321 11.44 -18.52 -19.49
C VAL A 321 10.60 -19.73 -19.91
N ARG A 322 10.70 -20.84 -19.17
CA ARG A 322 9.89 -22.04 -19.43
C ARG A 322 8.39 -21.75 -19.34
N ILE A 323 7.98 -20.94 -18.35
CA ILE A 323 6.59 -20.52 -18.17
C ILE A 323 6.10 -19.64 -19.34
N VAL A 324 6.82 -18.56 -19.65
CA VAL A 324 6.43 -17.65 -20.73
C VAL A 324 6.45 -18.37 -22.09
N GLY A 325 7.42 -19.26 -22.33
CA GLY A 325 7.50 -20.03 -23.56
C GLY A 325 6.33 -21.01 -23.76
N VAL A 326 5.77 -21.58 -22.69
CA VAL A 326 4.53 -22.38 -22.75
C VAL A 326 3.32 -21.47 -22.97
N ALA A 327 3.23 -20.35 -22.26
CA ALA A 327 2.15 -19.37 -22.40
C ALA A 327 2.04 -18.79 -23.83
N ASP A 328 3.16 -18.37 -24.42
CA ASP A 328 3.25 -17.89 -25.81
C ASP A 328 2.83 -18.99 -26.79
N SER A 329 3.35 -20.21 -26.62
CA SER A 329 3.03 -21.33 -27.52
C SER A 329 1.55 -21.70 -27.45
N PHE A 330 0.95 -21.67 -26.26
CA PHE A 330 -0.48 -21.91 -26.07
C PHE A 330 -1.32 -20.83 -26.76
N ASP A 331 -1.02 -19.54 -26.55
CA ASP A 331 -1.74 -18.45 -27.23
C ASP A 331 -1.59 -18.53 -28.75
N ALA A 332 -0.39 -18.83 -29.23
CA ALA A 332 -0.09 -19.00 -30.65
C ALA A 332 -0.87 -20.16 -31.29
N MET A 333 -1.16 -21.21 -30.52
CA MET A 333 -1.97 -22.35 -30.94
C MET A 333 -3.46 -22.04 -31.01
N THR A 334 -3.98 -21.29 -30.04
CA THR A 334 -5.42 -21.03 -29.87
C THR A 334 -5.91 -19.72 -30.51
N SER A 335 -5.00 -18.87 -31.00
CA SER A 335 -5.33 -17.60 -31.66
C SER A 335 -5.26 -17.69 -33.19
N THR A 336 -6.10 -16.89 -33.87
CA THR A 336 -6.07 -16.75 -35.34
C THR A 336 -4.74 -16.16 -35.80
N ARG A 337 -4.14 -16.74 -36.85
CA ARG A 337 -2.94 -16.22 -37.50
C ARG A 337 -3.16 -16.10 -39.02
N PRO A 338 -2.42 -15.25 -39.74
CA PRO A 338 -2.63 -15.01 -41.18
C PRO A 338 -2.60 -16.28 -42.04
N TYR A 339 -1.84 -17.28 -41.60
CA TYR A 339 -1.55 -18.51 -42.31
C TYR A 339 -2.17 -19.76 -41.66
N ARG A 340 -2.90 -19.61 -40.53
CA ARG A 340 -3.47 -20.77 -39.81
C ARG A 340 -4.71 -20.41 -39.00
N ALA A 341 -5.74 -21.25 -39.11
CA ALA A 341 -6.89 -21.22 -38.20
C ALA A 341 -6.47 -21.60 -36.76
N PRO A 342 -7.13 -21.06 -35.73
CA PRO A 342 -6.86 -21.43 -34.35
C PRO A 342 -7.17 -22.91 -34.09
N LEU A 343 -6.34 -23.57 -33.29
CA LEU A 343 -6.63 -24.90 -32.75
C LEU A 343 -7.66 -24.80 -31.62
N SER A 344 -8.39 -25.89 -31.40
CA SER A 344 -9.18 -26.03 -30.17
C SER A 344 -8.26 -26.04 -28.95
N VAL A 345 -8.76 -25.59 -27.80
CA VAL A 345 -8.03 -25.65 -26.52
C VAL A 345 -7.53 -27.07 -26.24
N GLY A 346 -8.38 -28.08 -26.40
CA GLY A 346 -7.99 -29.47 -26.18
C GLY A 346 -6.89 -29.96 -27.12
N SER A 347 -6.93 -29.57 -28.40
CA SER A 347 -5.87 -29.89 -29.36
C SER A 347 -4.54 -29.22 -28.98
N ALA A 348 -4.58 -27.94 -28.60
CA ALA A 348 -3.39 -27.21 -28.16
C ALA A 348 -2.75 -27.83 -26.92
N LEU A 349 -3.57 -28.19 -25.91
CA LEU A 349 -3.10 -28.88 -24.70
C LEU A 349 -2.49 -30.26 -25.02
N SER A 350 -3.13 -31.03 -25.89
CA SER A 350 -2.62 -32.34 -26.34
C SER A 350 -1.26 -32.21 -27.03
N ASP A 351 -1.07 -31.18 -27.87
CA ASP A 351 0.22 -30.92 -28.51
C ASP A 351 1.31 -30.52 -27.51
N LEU A 352 0.99 -29.67 -26.52
CA LEU A 352 1.93 -29.31 -25.46
C LEU A 352 2.35 -30.52 -24.62
N VAL A 353 1.40 -31.39 -24.26
CA VAL A 353 1.63 -32.64 -23.52
C VAL A 353 2.51 -33.62 -24.32
N ARG A 354 2.27 -33.70 -25.64
CA ARG A 354 3.06 -34.53 -26.55
C ARG A 354 4.50 -34.04 -26.69
N LEU A 355 4.70 -32.72 -26.74
CA LEU A 355 6.01 -32.08 -26.87
C LEU A 355 6.80 -32.05 -25.55
N ALA A 356 6.18 -32.38 -24.41
CA ALA A 356 6.85 -32.55 -23.13
C ALA A 356 7.36 -34.00 -22.92
N PRO A 357 8.56 -34.22 -22.34
CA PRO A 357 9.49 -33.22 -21.79
C PRO A 357 10.51 -32.65 -22.78
N GLU A 358 10.46 -33.04 -24.06
CA GLU A 358 11.53 -32.73 -25.03
C GLU A 358 11.68 -31.22 -25.25
N LYS A 359 10.59 -30.51 -25.54
CA LYS A 359 10.61 -29.06 -25.80
C LYS A 359 10.15 -28.21 -24.62
N PHE A 360 9.16 -28.72 -23.88
CA PHE A 360 8.51 -28.02 -22.79
C PHE A 360 8.69 -28.74 -21.47
N ASP A 361 8.75 -27.96 -20.39
CA ASP A 361 8.80 -28.49 -19.04
C ASP A 361 7.45 -29.11 -18.64
N PRO A 362 7.41 -30.42 -18.29
CA PRO A 362 6.18 -31.07 -17.85
C PRO A 362 5.49 -30.38 -16.68
N ASN A 363 6.24 -29.82 -15.72
CA ASN A 363 5.66 -29.16 -14.55
C ASN A 363 4.91 -27.88 -14.94
N VAL A 364 5.43 -27.15 -15.91
CA VAL A 364 4.81 -25.94 -16.43
C VAL A 364 3.55 -26.29 -17.22
N VAL A 365 3.60 -27.33 -18.07
CA VAL A 365 2.42 -27.81 -18.81
C VAL A 365 1.35 -28.32 -17.84
N GLN A 366 1.73 -29.04 -16.78
CA GLN A 366 0.82 -29.48 -15.73
C GLN A 366 0.11 -28.31 -15.04
N ALA A 367 0.86 -27.25 -14.69
CA ALA A 367 0.28 -26.05 -14.10
C ALA A 367 -0.72 -25.34 -15.03
N LEU A 368 -0.45 -25.30 -16.33
CA LEU A 368 -1.41 -24.83 -17.33
C LEU A 368 -2.68 -25.69 -17.34
N LEU A 369 -2.56 -27.03 -17.32
CA LEU A 369 -3.70 -27.94 -17.27
C LEU A 369 -4.54 -27.73 -16.00
N ILE A 370 -3.91 -27.58 -14.83
CA ILE A 370 -4.59 -27.27 -13.57
C ILE A 370 -5.41 -25.99 -13.71
N GLN A 371 -4.83 -24.95 -14.29
CA GLN A 371 -5.53 -23.68 -14.44
C GLN A 371 -6.69 -23.77 -15.43
N VAL A 372 -6.51 -24.39 -16.60
CA VAL A 372 -7.61 -24.60 -17.56
C VAL A 372 -8.72 -25.44 -16.93
N ARG A 373 -8.37 -26.47 -16.15
CA ARG A 373 -9.35 -27.27 -15.41
C ARG A 373 -10.16 -26.43 -14.43
N ARG A 374 -9.53 -25.52 -13.67
CA ARG A 374 -10.22 -24.58 -12.75
C ARG A 374 -11.21 -23.69 -13.50
N ASP A 375 -10.85 -23.23 -14.68
CA ASP A 375 -11.74 -22.42 -15.53
C ASP A 375 -12.95 -23.24 -15.99
N VAL A 376 -12.74 -24.49 -16.43
CA VAL A 376 -13.81 -25.40 -16.90
C VAL A 376 -14.83 -25.70 -15.80
N VAL A 377 -14.37 -25.90 -14.56
CA VAL A 377 -15.26 -26.20 -13.42
C VAL A 377 -15.80 -24.94 -12.73
N GLY A 378 -15.47 -23.74 -13.23
CA GLY A 378 -15.94 -22.47 -12.68
C GLY A 378 -15.38 -22.12 -11.29
N SER A 379 -14.25 -22.69 -10.89
CA SER A 379 -13.61 -22.42 -9.59
C SER A 379 -12.51 -21.35 -9.65
N SER A 380 -12.22 -20.84 -10.84
CA SER A 380 -11.22 -19.80 -11.08
C SER A 380 -11.76 -18.41 -10.73
N ARG A 381 -11.01 -17.65 -9.92
CA ARG A 381 -11.35 -16.25 -9.58
C ARG A 381 -11.12 -15.28 -10.74
N SER A 382 -10.26 -15.65 -11.70
CA SER A 382 -9.95 -14.86 -12.88
C SER A 382 -9.69 -15.84 -14.04
N PRO A 383 -10.73 -16.23 -14.80
CA PRO A 383 -10.57 -17.24 -15.84
C PRO A 383 -9.60 -16.80 -16.93
N LEU A 384 -8.76 -17.74 -17.41
CA LEU A 384 -7.85 -17.52 -18.53
C LEU A 384 -8.57 -17.51 -19.87
N LEU A 385 -9.61 -18.33 -19.99
CA LEU A 385 -10.35 -18.54 -21.22
C LEU A 385 -11.78 -18.01 -21.06
N ASP A 386 -12.30 -17.35 -22.09
CA ASP A 386 -13.72 -16.99 -22.13
C ASP A 386 -14.56 -18.28 -22.15
N SER A 387 -15.65 -18.32 -21.39
CA SER A 387 -16.51 -19.50 -21.25
C SER A 387 -17.04 -20.05 -22.58
N MET A 388 -17.10 -19.24 -23.64
CA MET A 388 -17.49 -19.67 -25.00
C MET A 388 -16.35 -20.34 -25.80
N THR A 389 -15.11 -20.30 -25.31
CA THR A 389 -13.92 -20.87 -26.00
C THR A 389 -13.49 -22.23 -25.45
N VAL A 390 -14.00 -22.63 -24.29
CA VAL A 390 -13.62 -23.87 -23.60
C VAL A 390 -14.44 -25.05 -24.13
N ASN A 391 -13.95 -25.67 -25.20
CA ASN A 391 -14.53 -26.89 -25.79
C ASN A 391 -13.80 -28.16 -25.32
N ILE A 392 -13.56 -28.30 -24.01
CA ILE A 392 -12.92 -29.50 -23.42
C ILE A 392 -13.55 -29.81 -22.05
N ALA A 393 -13.81 -31.08 -21.76
CA ALA A 393 -14.34 -31.50 -20.47
C ALA A 393 -13.24 -31.61 -19.42
N ALA A 394 -13.58 -31.40 -18.14
CA ALA A 394 -12.61 -31.54 -17.04
C ALA A 394 -11.96 -32.94 -17.00
N ALA A 395 -12.72 -33.98 -17.33
CA ALA A 395 -12.22 -35.36 -17.40
C ALA A 395 -11.14 -35.56 -18.49
N ASP A 396 -11.26 -34.88 -19.62
CA ASP A 396 -10.26 -34.94 -20.70
C ASP A 396 -8.95 -34.26 -20.27
N ILE A 397 -9.06 -33.17 -19.51
CA ILE A 397 -7.91 -32.48 -18.91
C ILE A 397 -7.23 -33.37 -17.87
N ASP A 398 -8.01 -34.04 -17.03
CA ASP A 398 -7.51 -34.99 -16.04
C ASP A 398 -6.78 -36.16 -16.73
N HIS A 399 -7.28 -36.62 -17.88
CA HIS A 399 -6.60 -37.64 -18.67
C HIS A 399 -5.27 -37.14 -19.25
N LEU A 400 -5.23 -35.93 -19.82
CA LEU A 400 -4.00 -35.32 -20.31
C LEU A 400 -2.96 -35.15 -19.19
N ALA A 401 -3.40 -34.68 -18.01
CA ALA A 401 -2.53 -34.54 -16.84
C ALA A 401 -1.94 -35.89 -16.39
N ALA A 402 -2.73 -36.95 -16.38
CA ALA A 402 -2.24 -38.30 -16.05
C ALA A 402 -1.13 -38.77 -17.02
N THR A 403 -1.18 -38.39 -18.29
CA THR A 403 -0.11 -38.74 -19.26
C THR A 403 1.21 -37.98 -19.04
N LEU A 404 1.20 -36.87 -18.28
CA LEU A 404 2.40 -36.12 -17.91
C LEU A 404 3.11 -36.66 -16.66
N GLN A 405 2.39 -37.37 -15.79
CA GLN A 405 2.88 -37.84 -14.48
C GLN A 405 4.15 -38.70 -14.56
N TYR A 406 4.33 -39.42 -15.67
CA TYR A 406 5.48 -40.30 -15.89
C TYR A 406 6.11 -40.00 -17.25
N LYS A 407 6.92 -38.95 -17.29
CA LYS A 407 7.71 -38.62 -18.47
C LYS A 407 9.21 -38.76 -18.18
N VAL A 408 9.93 -39.37 -19.11
CA VAL A 408 11.39 -39.51 -19.05
C VAL A 408 11.99 -38.86 -20.27
N SER A 409 12.97 -37.97 -20.07
CA SER A 409 13.85 -37.49 -21.14
C SER A 409 15.26 -37.45 -20.62
N ARG A 410 16.22 -37.87 -21.47
CA ARG A 410 17.66 -37.84 -21.20
C ARG A 410 18.06 -38.39 -19.82
N GLY A 411 17.39 -39.46 -19.37
CA GLY A 411 17.69 -40.14 -18.10
C GLY A 411 17.05 -39.52 -16.83
N LYS A 412 16.29 -38.43 -16.96
CA LYS A 412 15.60 -37.76 -15.85
C LYS A 412 14.11 -38.09 -15.88
N ALA A 413 13.58 -38.58 -14.76
CA ALA A 413 12.14 -38.77 -14.57
C ALA A 413 11.51 -37.46 -14.07
N TYR A 414 10.46 -37.01 -14.76
CA TYR A 414 9.65 -35.88 -14.34
C TYR A 414 8.41 -36.44 -13.66
N LEU A 415 8.32 -36.22 -12.35
CA LEU A 415 7.15 -36.51 -11.54
C LEU A 415 6.41 -35.19 -11.38
N THR A 416 5.38 -34.97 -12.20
CA THR A 416 4.51 -33.82 -12.01
C THR A 416 3.58 -34.07 -10.82
N PRO A 417 3.41 -33.11 -9.89
CA PRO A 417 2.56 -33.27 -8.71
C PRO A 417 1.07 -33.43 -9.03
#